data_AF-A0A8J1YUA0-F1
#
_entry.id   AF-A0A8J1YUA0-F1
#
_cell.length_a   1.000
_cell.length_b   1.000
_cell.length_c   1.000
_cell.angle_alpha   90.00
_cell.angle_beta   90.00
_cell.angle_gamma   90.00
#
_symmetry.space_group_name_H-M   'P 1'
#
loop_
_entity.id
_entity.type
_entity.pdbx_description
1 polymer ?
#
loop_
_entity_poly.entity_id
_entity_poly.type
_entity_poly.pdbx_seq_one_letter_code
_entity_poly.pdbx_strand_id
1 'polypeptide(L)'
;ISAFLESYEIIPENLLPHSDGPHKQSSLDRIHAEHRSAYVINTSRLALSLDIPSDATPAFSLAAGEGGYLGGLEWRLRLAFLVATPPAGHRSWGRDRASSDVPRAEEAVERHHSVHLVPVPASTADDDNRFFSASTSLSPLLTSSLENEEGTRLEMKSETVGCEVPVRVLAGNTAFVVRPSVYQI
;
A
#
# COMPACT_ATOMS: atom_id res chain seq x y z
N ILE A 1 7.04 1.34 2.64
CA ILE A 1 5.58 1.48 2.78
C ILE A 1 5.26 2.89 3.26
N SER A 2 4.15 3.45 2.78
CA SER A 2 3.56 4.66 3.34
C SER A 2 2.11 4.37 3.72
N ALA A 3 1.64 4.89 4.85
CA ALA A 3 0.28 4.73 5.32
C ALA A 3 -0.26 6.07 5.82
N PHE A 4 -1.50 6.38 5.47
CA PHE A 4 -2.15 7.66 5.74
C PHE A 4 -3.53 7.42 6.32
N LEU A 5 -3.86 8.07 7.43
CA LEU A 5 -5.20 8.11 8.00
C LEU A 5 -5.84 9.44 7.61
N GLU A 6 -6.93 9.38 6.86
CA GLU A 6 -7.59 10.54 6.25
C GLU A 6 -9.09 10.57 6.60
N SER A 7 -9.65 11.76 6.69
CA SER A 7 -11.11 11.97 6.74
C SER A 7 -11.58 12.79 5.55
N TYR A 8 -12.74 12.45 5.02
CA TYR A 8 -13.33 13.07 3.84
C TYR A 8 -14.73 13.58 4.18
N GLU A 9 -14.95 14.88 4.00
CA GLU A 9 -16.27 15.48 4.16
C GLU A 9 -16.97 15.62 2.81
N ILE A 10 -18.17 15.05 2.71
CA ILE A 10 -19.05 15.09 1.55
C ILE A 10 -20.22 16.00 1.89
N ILE A 11 -20.28 17.17 1.26
CA ILE A 11 -21.40 18.10 1.41
C ILE A 11 -22.43 17.78 0.32
N PRO A 12 -23.68 17.45 0.67
CA PRO A 12 -24.76 17.28 -0.31
C PRO A 12 -24.88 18.49 -1.24
N GLU A 13 -25.11 18.25 -2.54
CA GLU A 13 -25.12 19.31 -3.56
C GLU A 13 -26.05 20.49 -3.22
N ASN A 14 -27.21 20.19 -2.66
CA ASN A 14 -28.21 21.20 -2.27
C ASN A 14 -27.80 22.08 -1.07
N LEU A 15 -26.73 21.72 -0.37
CA LEU A 15 -26.13 22.53 0.70
C LEU A 15 -24.91 23.31 0.23
N LEU A 16 -24.45 23.10 -1.01
CA LEU A 16 -23.37 23.89 -1.58
C LEU A 16 -23.82 25.35 -1.76
N PRO A 17 -22.94 26.34 -1.54
CA PRO A 17 -23.27 27.73 -1.75
C PRO A 17 -23.71 27.95 -3.20
N HIS A 18 -24.82 28.67 -3.39
CA HIS A 18 -25.32 29.01 -4.72
C HIS A 18 -24.32 29.97 -5.38
N SER A 19 -23.55 29.46 -6.33
CA SER A 19 -22.74 30.26 -7.24
C SER A 19 -23.23 30.04 -8.67
N ASP A 20 -23.21 31.09 -9.49
CA ASP A 20 -23.70 31.10 -10.88
C ASP A 20 -22.82 30.29 -11.86
N GLY A 21 -22.20 29.19 -11.41
CA GLY A 21 -21.26 28.37 -12.20
C GLY A 21 -21.35 26.88 -11.89
N PRO A 22 -20.62 26.02 -12.65
CA PRO A 22 -20.65 24.57 -12.43
C PRO A 22 -20.22 24.23 -11.01
N HIS A 23 -21.15 23.69 -10.22
CA HIS A 23 -20.96 23.30 -8.83
C HIS A 23 -19.88 22.22 -8.73
N LYS A 24 -18.66 22.61 -8.38
CA LYS A 24 -17.59 21.67 -8.05
C LYS A 24 -17.33 21.78 -6.56
N GLN A 25 -17.72 20.75 -5.81
CA GLN A 25 -17.39 20.63 -4.39
C GLN A 25 -15.87 20.73 -4.21
N SER A 26 -15.42 21.53 -3.24
CA SER A 26 -14.02 21.53 -2.81
C SER A 26 -13.67 20.18 -2.19
N SER A 27 -12.49 19.64 -2.48
CA SER A 27 -12.00 18.48 -1.74
C SER A 27 -11.80 18.88 -0.28
N LEU A 28 -12.64 18.34 0.61
CA LEU A 28 -12.57 18.54 2.06
C LEU A 28 -11.94 17.32 2.72
N ASP A 29 -10.75 16.94 2.23
CA ASP A 29 -9.94 15.88 2.78
C ASP A 29 -8.95 16.41 3.82
N ARG A 30 -8.78 15.66 4.91
CA ARG A 30 -7.83 15.99 5.98
C ARG A 30 -7.02 14.77 6.36
N ILE A 31 -5.69 14.90 6.32
CA ILE A 31 -4.77 13.89 6.84
C ILE A 31 -4.61 14.10 8.35
N HIS A 32 -4.83 13.03 9.12
CA HIS A 32 -4.72 13.03 10.59
C HIS A 32 -3.43 12.39 11.09
N ALA A 33 -2.95 11.34 10.42
CA ALA A 33 -1.73 10.66 10.78
C ALA A 33 -1.05 10.06 9.55
N GLU A 34 0.28 9.97 9.61
CA GLU A 34 1.11 9.38 8.56
C GLU A 34 2.17 8.45 9.16
N HIS A 35 2.41 7.33 8.48
CA HIS A 35 3.49 6.41 8.77
C HIS A 35 4.29 6.11 7.50
N ARG A 36 5.62 6.30 7.54
CA ARG A 36 6.54 5.94 6.46
C ARG A 36 7.59 4.99 6.98
N SER A 37 7.84 3.91 6.25
CA SER A 37 8.95 2.99 6.51
C SER A 37 9.71 2.68 5.24
N ALA A 38 11.01 3.00 5.23
CA ALA A 38 11.90 2.93 4.07
C ALA A 38 12.74 1.63 4.01
N TYR A 39 12.86 0.87 5.11
CA TYR A 39 13.82 -0.25 5.23
C TYR A 39 13.17 -1.61 5.52
N VAL A 40 11.92 -1.79 5.11
CA VAL A 40 11.22 -3.08 5.28
C VAL A 40 11.70 -4.03 4.19
N ILE A 41 12.81 -4.71 4.44
CA ILE A 41 13.37 -5.71 3.52
C ILE A 41 12.70 -7.06 3.83
N ASN A 42 12.00 -7.60 2.83
CA ASN A 42 11.51 -8.98 2.79
C ASN A 42 10.74 -9.45 4.06
N THR A 43 9.73 -8.69 4.47
CA THR A 43 8.78 -9.17 5.50
C THR A 43 7.45 -9.58 4.88
N SER A 44 6.94 -10.74 5.30
CA SER A 44 5.56 -11.14 4.99
C SER A 44 4.53 -10.41 5.83
N ARG A 45 4.95 -9.80 6.96
CA ARG A 45 4.08 -9.09 7.89
C ARG A 45 4.72 -7.78 8.33
N LEU A 46 3.98 -6.69 8.21
CA LEU A 46 4.38 -5.39 8.70
C LEU A 46 3.31 -4.87 9.65
N ALA A 47 3.71 -4.42 10.83
CA ALA A 47 2.84 -3.71 11.76
C ALA A 47 3.01 -2.19 11.58
N LEU A 48 1.91 -1.46 11.67
CA LEU A 48 1.87 0.00 11.71
C LEU A 48 0.78 0.45 12.68
N SER A 49 0.95 1.63 13.24
CA SER A 49 -0.02 2.27 14.13
C SER A 49 -0.26 3.70 13.66
N LEU A 50 -1.52 4.11 13.62
CA LEU A 50 -1.95 5.46 13.29
C LEU A 50 -3.01 5.87 14.31
N ASP A 51 -2.79 7.00 14.96
CA ASP A 51 -3.66 7.46 16.04
C ASP A 51 -4.78 8.34 15.49
N ILE A 52 -6.01 8.10 15.96
CA ILE A 52 -7.14 9.00 15.73
C ILE A 52 -7.08 10.08 16.81
N PRO A 53 -7.01 11.38 16.46
CA PRO A 53 -6.94 12.44 17.45
C PRO A 53 -8.23 12.49 18.27
N SER A 54 -8.14 12.87 19.54
CA SER A 54 -9.29 12.81 20.46
C SER A 54 -10.43 13.77 20.08
N ASP A 55 -10.12 14.87 19.39
CA ASP A 55 -11.08 15.84 18.87
C ASP A 55 -11.59 15.49 17.46
N ALA A 56 -11.21 14.33 16.93
CA ALA A 56 -11.72 13.81 15.67
C ALA A 56 -13.24 13.68 15.68
N THR A 57 -13.88 14.25 14.66
CA THR A 57 -15.30 14.07 14.39
C THR A 57 -15.56 12.60 14.03
N PRO A 58 -16.50 11.91 14.72
CA PRO A 58 -16.93 10.57 14.35
C PRO A 58 -17.46 10.50 12.91
N ALA A 59 -17.43 9.32 12.31
CA ALA A 59 -18.06 9.11 11.02
C ALA A 59 -19.58 9.30 11.15
N PHE A 60 -20.17 10.05 10.22
CA PHE A 60 -21.61 10.27 10.16
C PHE A 60 -22.07 10.33 8.71
N SER A 61 -23.36 10.08 8.50
CA SER A 61 -24.01 10.22 7.20
C SER A 61 -25.15 11.21 7.34
N LEU A 62 -25.38 12.00 6.31
CA LEU A 62 -26.44 12.99 6.23
C LEU A 62 -27.15 12.84 4.88
N ALA A 63 -28.46 13.02 4.89
CA ALA A 63 -29.25 13.17 3.67
C ALA A 63 -29.90 14.56 3.69
N ALA A 64 -29.80 15.29 2.59
CA ALA A 64 -30.38 16.64 2.49
C ALA A 64 -31.26 16.77 1.24
N GLY A 65 -32.34 17.56 1.38
CA GLY A 65 -33.32 17.81 0.31
C GLY A 65 -34.26 16.63 0.05
N GLU A 66 -35.29 16.89 -0.75
CA GLU A 66 -36.33 15.92 -1.12
C GLU A 66 -35.78 14.77 -1.99
N GLY A 67 -34.66 15.01 -2.68
CA GLY A 67 -33.95 14.02 -3.50
C GLY A 67 -33.02 13.08 -2.72
N GLY A 68 -32.86 13.25 -1.40
CA GLY A 68 -32.03 12.37 -0.57
C GLY A 68 -30.54 12.42 -0.90
N TYR A 69 -30.01 13.61 -1.26
CA TYR A 69 -28.59 13.78 -1.55
C TYR A 69 -27.75 13.38 -0.33
N LEU A 70 -26.92 12.36 -0.50
CA LEU A 70 -26.12 11.78 0.58
C LEU A 70 -24.83 12.57 0.77
N GLY A 71 -24.44 12.73 2.03
CA GLY A 71 -23.17 13.32 2.44
C GLY A 71 -22.78 12.83 3.83
N GLY A 72 -21.82 13.50 4.44
CA GLY A 72 -21.32 13.20 5.77
C GLY A 72 -19.80 13.12 5.82
N LEU A 73 -19.27 12.44 6.83
CA LEU A 73 -17.84 12.29 7.07
C LEU A 73 -17.44 10.83 7.02
N GLU A 74 -16.49 10.51 6.14
CA GLU A 74 -15.90 9.19 6.00
C GLU A 74 -14.45 9.19 6.47
N TRP A 75 -14.01 8.09 7.08
CA TRP A 75 -12.62 7.87 7.44
C TRP A 75 -12.02 6.79 6.55
N ARG A 76 -10.78 6.99 6.10
CA ARG A 76 -10.09 6.09 5.18
C ARG A 76 -8.63 5.93 5.59
N LEU A 77 -8.16 4.70 5.50
CA LEU A 77 -6.76 4.34 5.62
C LEU A 77 -6.22 4.07 4.21
N ARG A 78 -5.26 4.87 3.77
CA ARG A 78 -4.58 4.66 2.48
C ARG A 78 -3.21 4.07 2.72
N LEU A 79 -2.93 2.93 2.12
CA LEU A 79 -1.63 2.28 2.15
C LEU A 79 -1.00 2.34 0.75
N ALA A 80 0.30 2.59 0.70
CA ALA A 80 1.09 2.57 -0.51
C ALA A 80 2.32 1.69 -0.31
N PHE A 81 2.47 0.69 -1.18
CA PHE A 81 3.53 -0.29 -1.17
C PHE A 81 4.42 -0.10 -2.38
N LEU A 82 5.72 -0.09 -2.19
CA LEU A 82 6.66 -0.24 -3.29
C LEU A 82 6.87 -1.74 -3.47
N VAL A 83 6.44 -2.28 -4.60
CA VAL A 83 6.55 -3.70 -4.94
C VAL A 83 7.46 -3.87 -6.15
N ALA A 84 8.12 -5.02 -6.23
CA ALA A 84 8.94 -5.38 -7.38
C ALA A 84 8.29 -6.54 -8.12
N THR A 85 8.15 -6.39 -9.45
CA THR A 85 7.57 -7.40 -10.33
C THR A 85 8.63 -7.93 -11.29
N PRO A 86 8.63 -9.23 -11.59
CA PRO A 86 9.52 -9.79 -12.60
C PRO A 86 9.21 -9.20 -13.98
N PRO A 87 10.20 -9.04 -14.87
CA PRO A 87 9.96 -8.60 -16.25
C PRO A 87 8.98 -9.50 -17.00
N ALA A 88 8.20 -8.90 -17.90
CA ALA A 88 7.25 -9.64 -18.75
C ALA A 88 8.03 -10.60 -19.68
N GLY A 89 7.71 -11.89 -19.63
CA GLY A 89 8.42 -12.95 -20.36
C GLY A 89 9.02 -14.02 -19.43
N HIS A 90 9.33 -13.66 -18.19
CA HIS A 90 9.83 -14.61 -17.17
C HIS A 90 8.71 -15.23 -16.32
N ARG A 91 7.47 -15.27 -16.87
CA ARG A 91 6.28 -15.89 -16.24
C ARG A 91 6.03 -17.31 -16.74
N SER A 92 6.99 -17.95 -17.41
CA SER A 92 6.77 -19.22 -18.10
C SER A 92 6.61 -20.43 -17.18
N TRP A 93 6.88 -20.35 -15.88
CA TRP A 93 7.04 -21.56 -15.05
C TRP A 93 6.10 -21.69 -13.85
N GLY A 94 4.87 -21.21 -13.98
CA GLY A 94 3.80 -21.48 -13.00
C GLY A 94 2.57 -22.19 -13.57
N ARG A 95 2.54 -22.51 -14.87
CA ARG A 95 1.30 -22.93 -15.57
C ARG A 95 1.24 -24.38 -16.03
N ASP A 96 2.25 -25.21 -15.77
CA ASP A 96 2.27 -26.62 -16.23
C ASP A 96 2.17 -27.65 -15.08
N ARG A 97 1.28 -27.43 -14.10
CA ARG A 97 0.87 -28.48 -13.14
C ARG A 97 -0.65 -28.57 -12.93
N ALA A 98 -1.38 -28.48 -14.03
CA ALA A 98 -2.76 -28.96 -14.10
C ALA A 98 -2.84 -30.21 -15.01
N SER A 99 -1.98 -31.19 -14.79
CA SER A 99 -2.25 -32.57 -15.19
C SER A 99 -2.11 -33.46 -13.96
N SER A 100 -3.14 -34.26 -13.73
CA SER A 100 -3.16 -35.29 -12.72
C SER A 100 -1.99 -36.24 -12.95
N ASP A 101 -1.06 -36.30 -12.01
CA ASP A 101 -0.72 -37.55 -11.31
C ASP A 101 0.41 -37.25 -10.32
N VAL A 102 0.20 -37.69 -9.08
CA VAL A 102 1.13 -37.49 -7.98
C VAL A 102 2.34 -38.41 -8.16
N PRO A 103 3.56 -37.87 -8.07
CA PRO A 103 4.56 -38.55 -7.27
C PRO A 103 5.04 -37.63 -6.15
N ARG A 104 5.09 -38.24 -4.97
CA ARG A 104 5.65 -37.72 -3.72
C ARG A 104 7.16 -37.52 -3.89
N ALA A 105 7.56 -36.30 -4.24
CA ALA A 105 8.91 -35.79 -4.07
C ALA A 105 8.79 -34.36 -3.54
N GLU A 106 9.56 -34.05 -2.50
CA GLU A 106 9.76 -32.70 -1.98
C GLU A 106 10.54 -31.87 -3.02
N GLU A 107 9.91 -31.61 -4.17
CA GLU A 107 10.47 -30.72 -5.18
C GLU A 107 10.48 -29.32 -4.59
N ALA A 108 11.70 -28.84 -4.37
CA ALA A 108 12.01 -27.48 -4.03
C ALA A 108 11.16 -26.54 -4.91
N VAL A 109 10.11 -25.97 -4.31
CA VAL A 109 9.51 -24.75 -4.83
C VAL A 109 10.65 -23.76 -4.84
N GLU A 110 11.23 -23.53 -6.01
CA GLU A 110 12.40 -22.68 -6.19
C GLU A 110 11.98 -21.27 -5.78
N ARG A 111 12.30 -20.91 -4.55
CA ARG A 111 11.96 -19.60 -4.00
C ARG A 111 12.90 -18.64 -4.70
N HIS A 112 12.37 -17.87 -5.64
CA HIS A 112 13.13 -16.76 -6.19
C HIS A 112 13.52 -15.81 -5.06
N HIS A 113 14.82 -15.77 -4.75
CA HIS A 113 15.36 -14.86 -3.77
C HIS A 113 15.66 -13.53 -4.45
N SER A 114 15.03 -12.46 -3.99
CA SER A 114 15.42 -11.09 -4.34
C SER A 114 16.78 -10.80 -3.71
N VAL A 115 17.74 -10.35 -4.51
CA VAL A 115 19.10 -10.07 -4.02
C VAL A 115 19.49 -8.62 -4.31
N HIS A 116 19.99 -7.91 -3.30
CA HIS A 116 20.57 -6.57 -3.43
C HIS A 116 22.11 -6.57 -3.36
N LEU A 117 22.71 -7.71 -3.04
CA LEU A 117 24.15 -7.89 -2.95
C LEU A 117 24.68 -8.66 -4.17
N VAL A 118 25.66 -8.08 -4.87
CA VAL A 118 26.26 -8.61 -6.09
C VAL A 118 27.71 -9.02 -5.83
N PRO A 119 28.13 -10.24 -6.19
CA PRO A 119 29.51 -10.67 -6.01
C PRO A 119 30.43 -9.74 -6.80
N VAL A 120 31.59 -9.46 -6.22
CA VAL A 120 32.63 -8.66 -6.86
C VAL A 120 33.44 -9.61 -7.76
N PRO A 121 33.46 -9.41 -9.09
CA PRO A 121 34.01 -10.39 -10.06
C PRO A 121 35.52 -10.63 -9.94
N ALA A 122 36.23 -9.86 -9.11
CA ALA A 122 37.69 -9.94 -8.93
C ALA A 122 38.13 -10.51 -7.58
N SER A 123 37.23 -11.09 -6.76
CA SER A 123 37.66 -11.73 -5.52
C SER A 123 38.32 -13.07 -5.83
N THR A 124 39.64 -13.15 -5.72
CA THR A 124 40.42 -14.41 -5.71
C THR A 124 40.19 -15.24 -4.44
N ALA A 125 39.10 -14.99 -3.74
CA ALA A 125 38.76 -15.61 -2.48
C ALA A 125 38.11 -16.97 -2.72
N ASP A 126 38.43 -17.92 -1.84
CA ASP A 126 37.82 -19.25 -1.75
C ASP A 126 36.29 -19.15 -1.74
N ASP A 127 35.58 -20.24 -2.09
CA ASP A 127 34.13 -20.21 -2.36
C ASP A 127 33.30 -19.61 -1.21
N ASP A 128 33.81 -19.75 0.02
CA ASP A 128 33.20 -19.25 1.26
C ASP A 128 33.49 -17.77 1.59
N ASN A 129 34.49 -17.15 0.95
CA ASN A 129 34.96 -15.78 1.26
C ASN A 129 34.75 -14.78 0.11
N ARG A 130 33.79 -15.06 -0.78
CA ARG A 130 33.44 -14.16 -1.90
C ARG A 130 32.99 -12.79 -1.38
N PHE A 131 33.57 -11.72 -1.93
CA PHE A 131 33.15 -10.36 -1.59
C PHE A 131 31.87 -9.99 -2.32
N PHE A 132 30.96 -9.30 -1.63
CA PHE A 132 29.74 -8.76 -2.20
C PHE A 132 29.74 -7.23 -2.12
N SER A 133 29.27 -6.58 -3.17
CA SER A 133 28.98 -5.16 -3.23
C SER A 133 27.47 -4.94 -3.28
N ALA A 134 26.99 -3.77 -2.84
CA ALA A 134 25.63 -3.37 -3.10
C ALA A 134 25.37 -3.28 -4.61
N SER A 135 24.16 -3.64 -5.05
CA SER A 135 23.69 -3.38 -6.40
C SER A 135 23.74 -1.88 -6.70
N THR A 136 24.10 -1.52 -7.92
CA THR A 136 24.13 -0.12 -8.37
C THR A 136 22.74 0.46 -8.61
N SER A 137 21.74 -0.41 -8.80
CA SER A 137 20.32 -0.07 -8.94
C SER A 137 19.57 -0.27 -7.61
N LEU A 138 18.51 0.53 -7.42
CA LEU A 138 17.55 0.39 -6.32
C LEU A 138 16.55 -0.74 -6.57
N SER A 139 16.46 -1.22 -7.81
CA SER A 139 15.61 -2.35 -8.18
C SER A 139 16.20 -3.66 -7.66
N PRO A 140 15.40 -4.50 -6.96
CA PRO A 140 15.88 -5.82 -6.57
C PRO A 140 16.20 -6.66 -7.81
N LEU A 141 17.22 -7.52 -7.68
CA LEU A 141 17.63 -8.44 -8.73
C LEU A 141 17.00 -9.81 -8.49
N LEU A 142 16.53 -10.44 -9.55
CA LEU A 142 16.20 -11.87 -9.58
C LEU A 142 17.43 -12.65 -10.02
N THR A 143 17.69 -13.75 -9.33
CA THR A 143 18.61 -14.78 -9.81
C THR A 143 17.79 -15.83 -10.55
N SER A 144 18.00 -15.97 -11.85
CA SER A 144 17.53 -17.13 -12.60
C SER A 144 18.64 -18.17 -12.59
N SER A 145 18.35 -19.34 -12.03
CA SER A 145 19.19 -20.55 -12.07
C SER A 145 19.14 -21.27 -13.42
N LEU A 146 18.55 -20.64 -14.44
CA LEU A 146 18.44 -21.16 -15.80
C LEU A 146 19.83 -21.32 -16.41
N GLU A 147 20.30 -22.56 -16.37
CA GLU A 147 21.38 -23.18 -17.15
C GLU A 147 22.80 -22.66 -16.91
N ASN A 148 23.53 -23.34 -16.01
CA ASN A 148 24.98 -23.65 -15.99
C ASN A 148 26.05 -22.57 -16.32
N GLU A 149 25.68 -21.32 -16.56
CA GLU A 149 26.55 -20.15 -16.62
C GLU A 149 26.05 -19.16 -15.57
N GLU A 150 26.97 -18.60 -14.78
CA GLU A 150 26.75 -17.53 -13.79
C GLU A 150 25.36 -16.90 -13.84
N GLY A 151 24.45 -17.43 -13.00
CA GLY A 151 23.02 -17.18 -13.07
C GLY A 151 22.71 -15.72 -13.41
N THR A 152 22.16 -15.52 -14.61
CA THR A 152 21.92 -14.19 -15.17
C THR A 152 21.02 -13.41 -14.21
N ARG A 153 21.50 -12.26 -13.76
CA ARG A 153 20.78 -11.41 -12.82
C ARG A 153 19.92 -10.42 -13.56
N LEU A 154 18.63 -10.47 -13.30
CA LEU A 154 17.65 -9.65 -13.99
C LEU A 154 17.07 -8.60 -13.04
N GLU A 155 17.08 -7.34 -13.45
CA GLU A 155 16.42 -6.28 -12.71
C GLU A 155 14.91 -6.45 -12.71
N MET A 156 14.31 -6.44 -11.52
CA MET A 156 12.87 -6.39 -11.37
C MET A 156 12.36 -4.97 -11.64
N LYS A 157 11.14 -4.87 -12.17
CA LYS A 157 10.45 -3.59 -12.31
C LYS A 157 9.82 -3.21 -10.97
N SER A 158 10.22 -2.08 -10.41
CA SER A 158 9.57 -1.50 -9.23
C SER A 158 8.31 -0.72 -9.60
N GLU A 159 7.21 -0.92 -8.90
CA GLU A 159 5.96 -0.17 -9.04
C GLU A 159 5.37 0.16 -7.67
N THR A 160 4.58 1.24 -7.59
CA THR A 160 3.85 1.58 -6.36
C THR A 160 2.41 1.10 -6.46
N VAL A 161 1.99 0.26 -5.52
CA VAL A 161 0.61 -0.25 -5.41
C VAL A 161 -0.07 0.41 -4.23
N GLY A 162 -1.22 1.03 -4.48
CA GLY A 162 -2.06 1.64 -3.46
C GLY A 162 -3.21 0.71 -3.06
N CYS A 163 -3.63 0.77 -1.80
CA CYS A 163 -4.91 0.25 -1.37
C CYS A 163 -5.60 1.22 -0.40
N GLU A 164 -6.93 1.22 -0.42
CA GLU A 164 -7.75 2.03 0.46
C GLU A 164 -8.60 1.11 1.33
N VAL A 165 -8.62 1.37 2.63
CA VAL A 165 -9.36 0.61 3.62
C VAL A 165 -10.31 1.56 4.35
N PRO A 166 -11.64 1.33 4.29
CA PRO A 166 -12.58 2.17 5.01
C PRO A 166 -12.44 1.98 6.52
N VAL A 167 -12.47 3.08 7.26
CA VAL A 167 -12.41 3.10 8.73
C VAL A 167 -13.71 3.71 9.26
N ARG A 168 -14.22 3.16 10.37
CA ARG A 168 -15.38 3.73 11.08
C ARG A 168 -14.94 4.23 12.45
N VAL A 169 -15.07 5.53 12.65
CA VAL A 169 -14.89 6.16 13.96
C VAL A 169 -16.28 6.34 14.57
N LEU A 170 -16.55 5.59 15.64
CA LEU A 170 -17.86 5.63 16.32
C LEU A 170 -17.91 6.76 17.35
N ALA A 171 -19.10 7.32 17.54
CA ALA A 171 -19.35 8.27 18.62
C ALA A 171 -19.04 7.63 19.99
N GLY A 172 -18.40 8.38 20.88
CA GLY A 172 -17.96 7.90 22.20
C GLY A 172 -16.53 7.31 22.24
N ASN A 173 -15.92 7.03 21.09
CA ASN A 173 -14.50 6.65 21.00
C ASN A 173 -13.56 7.85 20.86
N THR A 174 -14.11 9.03 20.58
CA THR A 174 -13.39 10.30 20.56
C THR A 174 -13.94 11.18 21.68
N ALA A 175 -13.11 12.09 22.20
CA ALA A 175 -13.53 13.12 23.15
C ALA A 175 -14.40 14.20 22.49
N PHE A 176 -14.77 14.02 21.22
CA PHE A 176 -15.66 14.90 20.49
C PHE A 176 -17.05 14.92 21.14
N VAL A 177 -17.40 16.09 21.68
CA VAL A 177 -18.73 16.38 22.19
C VAL A 177 -19.34 17.45 21.29
N VAL A 178 -20.51 17.16 20.72
CA VAL A 178 -21.30 18.18 20.01
C VAL A 178 -21.67 19.25 21.03
N ARG A 179 -21.01 20.41 20.97
CA ARG A 179 -21.44 21.56 21.77
C ARG A 179 -22.80 21.99 21.23
N PRO A 180 -23.87 22.01 22.04
CA PRO A 180 -25.13 22.57 21.58
C PRO A 180 -24.88 24.04 21.23
N SER A 181 -25.01 24.37 19.95
CA SER A 181 -25.06 25.77 19.53
C SER A 181 -26.38 26.34 20.04
N VAL A 182 -26.27 27.29 20.98
CA VAL A 182 -27.42 28.08 21.42
C VAL A 182 -27.74 29.03 20.27
N TYR A 183 -28.67 28.65 19.41
CA TYR A 183 -29.35 29.60 18.53
C TYR A 183 -30.38 30.34 19.39
N GLN A 184 -30.04 31.55 19.82
CA GLN A 184 -31.04 32.51 20.29
C GLN A 184 -31.75 33.06 19.06
N ILE A 185 -33.06 32.82 18.99
CA ILE A 185 -34.01 33.37 18.02
C ILE A 185 -34.15 34.88 18.26
#